data_AF-A0A7Y4S144-F1
#
_entry.id   AF-A0A7Y4S144-F1
#
_cell.length_a   1.000
_cell.length_b   1.000
_cell.length_c   1.000
_cell.angle_alpha   90.00
_cell.angle_beta   90.00
_cell.angle_gamma   90.00
#
_symmetry.space_group_name_H-M   'P 1'
#
loop_
_entity.id
_entity.type
_entity.pdbx_description
1 polymer ?
#
loop_
_entity_poly.entity_id
_entity_poly.type
_entity_poly.pdbx_seq_one_letter_code
_entity_poly.pdbx_strand_id
1 'polypeptide(L)'
;MQYTYAQRLKLMHALCLASTLRDDEVPNTNLEAYDALNAADYLSCYVTFKAIQAAERTPLIERSENFDMLSVYQAYALLSYAFFTSPLKQDDIQPNFQTAQITIAKTLFAGLPDAELIEIIESGLSKFQLIADADTMHWVEYRENLDKLVVAFLIAGTDDESPHAVQEVLPIFGQLLSQLCEAFENI
;
A
#
# COMPACT_ATOMS: atom_id res chain seq x y z
N MET A 1 -4.70 -8.82 24.55
CA MET A 1 -3.24 -9.05 24.46
C MET A 1 -2.65 -7.82 23.79
N GLN A 2 -1.57 -7.21 24.27
CA GLN A 2 -1.02 -6.00 23.66
C GLN A 2 0.06 -6.39 22.63
N TYR A 3 -0.21 -6.19 21.35
CA TYR A 3 0.74 -6.45 20.25
C TYR A 3 1.68 -5.26 20.02
N THR A 4 2.95 -5.54 19.70
CA THR A 4 3.86 -4.52 19.14
C THR A 4 3.41 -4.12 17.73
N TYR A 5 3.92 -3.00 17.22
CA TYR A 5 3.57 -2.57 15.86
C TYR A 5 3.96 -3.60 14.79
N ALA A 6 5.17 -4.17 14.89
CA ALA A 6 5.61 -5.25 14.00
C ALA A 6 4.68 -6.49 14.08
N GLN A 7 4.20 -6.85 15.27
CA GLN A 7 3.24 -7.95 15.42
C GLN A 7 1.89 -7.62 14.79
N ARG A 8 1.40 -6.38 14.91
CA ARG A 8 0.17 -5.92 14.26
C ARG A 8 0.30 -5.98 12.73
N LEU A 9 1.42 -5.54 12.16
CA LEU A 9 1.68 -5.68 10.72
C LEU A 9 1.62 -7.12 10.24
N LYS A 10 2.33 -8.02 10.93
CA LYS A 10 2.37 -9.45 10.59
C LYS A 10 0.98 -10.10 10.70
N LEU A 11 0.24 -9.76 11.77
CA LEU A 11 -1.13 -10.24 11.95
C LEU A 11 -2.05 -9.71 10.85
N MET A 12 -1.95 -8.42 10.51
CA MET A 12 -2.76 -7.82 9.46
C MET A 12 -2.47 -8.46 8.09
N HIS A 13 -1.20 -8.74 7.79
CA HIS A 13 -0.83 -9.50 6.60
C HIS A 13 -1.48 -10.88 6.61
N ALA A 14 -1.36 -11.65 7.69
CA ALA A 14 -1.98 -12.98 7.78
C ALA A 14 -3.51 -12.93 7.60
N LEU A 15 -4.19 -11.94 8.18
CA LEU A 15 -5.64 -11.74 8.04
C LEU A 15 -6.03 -11.37 6.61
N CYS A 16 -5.32 -10.45 5.97
CA CYS A 16 -5.57 -10.08 4.58
C CYS A 16 -5.30 -11.27 3.65
N LEU A 17 -4.22 -12.01 3.87
CA LEU A 17 -3.92 -13.22 3.11
C LEU A 17 -5.07 -14.23 3.25
N ALA A 18 -5.49 -14.54 4.48
CA ALA A 18 -6.62 -15.43 4.74
C ALA A 18 -7.92 -15.02 4.03
N SER A 19 -8.17 -13.71 3.90
CA SER A 19 -9.35 -13.20 3.19
C SER A 19 -9.27 -13.35 1.65
N THR A 20 -8.07 -13.61 1.12
CA THR A 20 -7.81 -13.75 -0.33
C THR A 20 -7.51 -15.18 -0.77
N LEU A 21 -7.22 -16.08 0.17
CA LEU A 21 -6.95 -17.48 -0.11
C LEU A 21 -8.24 -18.19 -0.57
N ARG A 22 -8.06 -19.19 -1.42
CA ARG A 22 -9.13 -20.14 -1.76
C ARG A 22 -9.40 -21.03 -0.55
N ASP A 23 -10.61 -21.57 -0.45
CA ASP A 23 -11.08 -22.37 0.70
C ASP A 23 -10.19 -23.59 1.05
N ASP A 24 -9.31 -24.02 0.14
CA ASP A 24 -8.37 -25.13 0.30
C ASP A 24 -6.98 -24.75 0.82
N GLU A 25 -6.67 -23.46 0.95
CA GLU A 25 -5.38 -22.97 1.43
C GLU A 25 -5.48 -22.50 2.90
N VAL A 26 -4.76 -23.17 3.80
CA VAL A 26 -4.75 -22.83 5.23
C VAL A 26 -3.72 -21.72 5.49
N PRO A 27 -4.14 -20.54 6.01
CA PRO A 27 -3.20 -19.47 6.35
C PRO A 27 -2.23 -19.94 7.43
N ASN A 28 -0.95 -19.56 7.31
CA ASN A 28 0.01 -19.83 8.37
C ASN A 28 -0.35 -18.95 9.58
N THR A 29 -0.73 -19.58 10.69
CA THR A 29 -1.12 -18.89 11.94
C THR A 29 0.07 -18.52 12.82
N ASN A 30 1.29 -18.93 12.45
CA ASN A 30 2.50 -18.58 13.18
C ASN A 30 3.05 -17.22 12.73
N LEU A 31 2.82 -16.18 13.55
CA LEU A 31 3.30 -14.82 13.29
C LEU A 31 4.84 -14.73 13.19
N GLU A 32 5.58 -15.63 13.83
CA GLU A 32 7.06 -15.67 13.74
C GLU A 32 7.56 -16.09 12.36
N ALA A 33 6.71 -16.74 11.56
CA ALA A 33 7.04 -17.10 10.19
C ALA A 33 6.96 -15.93 9.21
N TYR A 34 6.40 -14.79 9.63
CA TYR A 34 6.28 -13.59 8.81
C TYR A 34 7.39 -12.59 9.15
N ASP A 35 7.97 -12.01 8.11
CA ASP A 35 8.86 -10.86 8.22
C ASP A 35 8.04 -9.55 8.17
N ALA A 36 8.43 -8.55 8.96
CA ALA A 36 7.68 -7.31 9.08
C ALA A 36 7.76 -6.44 7.81
N LEU A 37 8.89 -6.46 7.10
CA LEU A 37 9.06 -5.72 5.85
C LEU A 37 8.31 -6.42 4.72
N ASN A 38 8.37 -7.75 4.65
CA ASN A 38 7.55 -8.51 3.70
C ASN A 38 6.04 -8.31 3.94
N ALA A 39 5.62 -8.19 5.21
CA ALA A 39 4.25 -7.83 5.55
C ALA A 39 3.89 -6.42 5.03
N ALA A 40 4.79 -5.44 5.17
CA ALA A 40 4.58 -4.11 4.64
C ALA A 40 4.53 -4.08 3.10
N ASP A 41 5.38 -4.84 2.40
CA ASP A 41 5.33 -4.99 0.94
C ASP A 41 3.96 -5.51 0.49
N TYR A 42 3.51 -6.62 1.12
CA TYR A 42 2.21 -7.22 0.83
C TYR A 42 1.06 -6.25 1.12
N LEU A 43 1.04 -5.64 2.30
CA LEU A 43 -0.05 -4.75 2.71
C LEU A 43 -0.12 -3.51 1.84
N SER A 44 1.01 -2.95 1.43
CA SER A 44 1.07 -1.84 0.47
C SER A 44 0.43 -2.20 -0.87
N CYS A 45 0.73 -3.39 -1.39
CA CYS A 45 0.10 -3.89 -2.62
C CYS A 45 -1.40 -4.14 -2.40
N TYR A 46 -1.77 -4.75 -1.27
CA TYR A 46 -3.15 -5.08 -0.94
C TYR A 46 -4.04 -3.84 -0.85
N VAL A 47 -3.64 -2.82 -0.06
CA VAL A 47 -4.44 -1.59 0.07
C VAL A 47 -4.50 -0.83 -1.24
N THR A 48 -3.43 -0.83 -2.04
CA THR A 48 -3.44 -0.20 -3.37
C THR A 48 -4.40 -0.91 -4.31
N PHE A 49 -4.39 -2.25 -4.34
CA PHE A 49 -5.34 -3.02 -5.14
C PHE A 49 -6.78 -2.76 -4.71
N LYS A 50 -7.07 -2.74 -3.40
CA LYS A 50 -8.40 -2.41 -2.87
C LYS A 50 -8.79 -0.97 -3.20
N ALA A 51 -7.85 -0.02 -3.17
CA ALA A 51 -8.09 1.36 -3.55
C ALA A 51 -8.48 1.49 -5.02
N ILE A 52 -7.75 0.82 -5.93
CA ILE A 52 -8.04 0.79 -7.37
C ILE A 52 -9.45 0.23 -7.61
N GLN A 53 -9.80 -0.88 -6.95
CA GLN A 53 -11.13 -1.48 -7.03
C GLN A 53 -12.22 -0.53 -6.53
N ALA A 54 -12.01 0.12 -5.38
CA ALA A 54 -12.97 1.05 -4.80
C ALA A 54 -13.12 2.35 -5.61
N ALA A 55 -12.08 2.75 -6.35
CA ALA A 55 -12.12 3.86 -7.29
C ALA A 55 -12.71 3.47 -8.66
N GLU A 56 -13.17 2.22 -8.82
CA GLU A 56 -13.70 1.68 -10.08
C GLU A 56 -12.73 1.78 -11.27
N ARG A 57 -11.43 1.80 -10.99
CA ARG A 57 -10.36 1.88 -12.00
C ARG A 57 -9.84 0.49 -12.38
N THR A 58 -9.24 0.38 -13.57
CA THR A 58 -8.72 -0.89 -14.10
C THR A 58 -7.31 -0.72 -14.68
N PRO A 59 -6.27 -1.29 -14.07
CA PRO A 59 -4.89 -1.19 -14.57
C PRO A 59 -4.72 -1.72 -16.00
N LEU A 60 -5.51 -2.72 -16.40
CA LEU A 60 -5.49 -3.25 -17.76
C LEU A 60 -5.97 -2.20 -18.80
N ILE A 61 -7.02 -1.45 -18.47
CA ILE A 61 -7.55 -0.39 -19.35
C ILE A 61 -6.57 0.77 -19.41
N GLU A 62 -6.04 1.18 -18.25
CA GLU A 62 -5.08 2.27 -18.17
C GLU A 62 -3.78 1.94 -18.88
N ARG A 63 -3.30 0.69 -18.83
CA ARG A 63 -2.14 0.27 -19.64
C ARG A 63 -2.33 0.61 -21.13
N SER A 64 -3.55 0.48 -21.66
CA SER A 64 -3.86 0.80 -23.06
C SER A 64 -4.21 2.27 -23.32
N GLU A 65 -4.82 2.95 -22.36
CA GLU A 65 -5.42 4.28 -22.58
C GLU A 65 -4.63 5.42 -21.91
N ASN A 66 -4.02 5.16 -20.75
CA ASN A 66 -3.23 6.11 -19.97
C ASN A 66 -2.15 5.39 -19.13
N PHE A 67 -1.08 4.95 -19.81
CA PHE A 67 -0.05 4.10 -19.19
C PHE A 67 0.62 4.76 -17.96
N ASP A 68 0.76 6.09 -17.95
CA ASP A 68 1.38 6.80 -16.83
C ASP A 68 0.60 6.62 -15.52
N MET A 69 -0.70 6.31 -15.57
CA MET A 69 -1.50 6.05 -14.37
C MET A 69 -0.99 4.85 -13.55
N LEU A 70 -0.36 3.86 -14.22
CA LEU A 70 0.28 2.74 -13.51
C LEU A 70 1.42 3.23 -12.61
N SER A 71 2.13 4.28 -13.01
CA SER A 71 3.16 4.90 -12.18
C SER A 71 2.57 5.67 -10.99
N VAL A 72 1.35 6.21 -11.10
CA VAL A 72 0.64 6.83 -9.98
C VAL A 72 0.26 5.77 -8.94
N TYR A 73 -0.17 4.59 -9.37
CA TYR A 73 -0.41 3.45 -8.47
C TYR A 73 0.85 2.96 -7.78
N GLN A 74 1.95 2.90 -8.51
CA GLN A 74 3.26 2.61 -7.94
C GLN A 74 3.64 3.64 -6.87
N ALA A 75 3.44 4.93 -7.13
CA ALA A 75 3.69 6.00 -6.15
C ALA A 75 2.79 5.87 -4.91
N TYR A 76 1.50 5.57 -5.10
CA TYR A 76 0.55 5.34 -4.02
C TYR A 76 0.97 4.17 -3.12
N ALA A 77 1.40 3.07 -3.72
CA ALA A 77 1.89 1.90 -3.00
C ALA A 77 3.19 2.20 -2.23
N LEU A 78 4.10 2.99 -2.81
CA LEU A 78 5.33 3.44 -2.12
C LEU A 78 5.04 4.37 -0.95
N LEU A 79 4.06 5.28 -1.08
CA LEU A 79 3.60 6.11 0.04
C LEU A 79 3.00 5.25 1.15
N SER A 80 2.13 4.29 0.80
CA SER A 80 1.56 3.35 1.76
C SER A 80 2.65 2.55 2.48
N TYR A 81 3.65 2.04 1.73
CA TYR A 81 4.80 1.34 2.28
C TYR A 81 5.61 2.21 3.25
N ALA A 82 5.83 3.48 2.90
CA ALA A 82 6.54 4.41 3.77
C ALA A 82 5.82 4.57 5.12
N PHE A 83 4.48 4.65 5.13
CA PHE A 83 3.70 4.77 6.36
C PHE A 83 3.61 3.44 7.13
N PHE A 84 3.49 2.30 6.44
CA PHE A 84 3.57 0.99 7.10
C PHE A 84 4.94 0.73 7.74
N THR A 85 6.03 1.27 7.19
CA THR A 85 7.38 0.96 7.70
C THR A 85 7.98 2.04 8.59
N SER A 86 7.44 3.26 8.60
CA SER A 86 7.99 4.35 9.43
C SER A 86 8.03 4.02 10.92
N PRO A 87 6.98 3.42 11.53
CA PRO A 87 7.02 3.07 12.96
C PRO A 87 7.99 1.92 13.29
N LEU A 88 8.33 1.06 12.33
CA LEU A 88 9.27 -0.06 12.53
C LEU A 88 10.70 0.40 12.88
N LYS A 89 11.05 1.65 12.58
CA LYS A 89 12.34 2.23 12.99
C LYS A 89 12.51 2.28 14.50
N GLN A 90 11.42 2.32 15.27
CA GLN A 90 11.46 2.24 16.74
C GLN A 90 11.95 0.87 17.23
N ASP A 91 11.77 -0.17 16.40
CA ASP A 91 12.20 -1.55 16.65
C ASP A 91 13.55 -1.85 15.94
N ASP A 92 14.28 -0.83 15.49
CA ASP A 92 15.54 -0.92 14.71
C ASP A 92 15.43 -1.70 13.38
N ILE A 93 14.22 -1.77 12.83
CA ILE A 93 13.97 -2.39 11.52
C ILE A 93 13.96 -1.29 10.45
N GLN A 94 14.97 -1.31 9.57
CA GLN A 94 15.15 -0.31 8.53
C GLN A 94 14.51 -0.75 7.21
N PRO A 95 13.59 0.05 6.61
CA PRO A 95 12.99 -0.29 5.32
C PRO A 95 14.00 -0.16 4.17
N ASN A 96 13.92 -1.08 3.21
CA ASN A 96 14.70 -1.02 1.96
C ASN A 96 13.80 -0.60 0.79
N PHE A 97 13.73 0.70 0.51
CA PHE A 97 12.92 1.25 -0.59
C PHE A 97 13.40 0.82 -1.99
N GLN A 98 14.68 0.46 -2.16
CA GLN A 98 15.19 -0.01 -3.45
C GLN A 98 14.67 -1.40 -3.79
N THR A 99 14.62 -2.29 -2.80
CA THR A 99 14.02 -3.62 -3.00
C THR A 99 12.50 -3.54 -3.03
N ALA A 100 11.89 -2.76 -2.11
CA ALA A 100 10.44 -2.65 -2.00
C ALA A 100 9.79 -2.15 -3.30
N GLN A 101 10.34 -1.13 -3.97
CA GLN A 101 9.76 -0.62 -5.22
C GLN A 101 9.67 -1.70 -6.31
N ILE A 102 10.68 -2.57 -6.40
CA ILE A 102 10.73 -3.65 -7.38
C ILE A 102 9.73 -4.75 -6.99
N THR A 103 9.69 -5.13 -5.72
CA THR A 103 8.75 -6.13 -5.19
C THR A 103 7.31 -5.67 -5.40
N ILE A 104 7.00 -4.43 -5.05
CA ILE A 104 5.67 -3.83 -5.19
C ILE A 104 5.25 -3.79 -6.65
N ALA A 105 6.11 -3.29 -7.55
CA ALA A 105 5.78 -3.21 -8.97
C ALA A 105 5.52 -4.59 -9.59
N LYS A 106 6.38 -5.58 -9.29
CA LYS A 106 6.19 -6.96 -9.75
C LYS A 106 4.93 -7.62 -9.21
N THR A 107 4.48 -7.20 -8.03
CA THR A 107 3.26 -7.73 -7.40
C THR A 107 2.02 -7.07 -8.00
N LEU A 108 1.99 -5.74 -8.09
CA LEU A 108 0.84 -4.99 -8.63
C LEU A 108 0.63 -5.20 -10.12
N PHE A 109 1.72 -5.29 -10.89
CA PHE A 109 1.70 -5.36 -12.34
C PHE A 109 2.22 -6.71 -12.86
N ALA A 110 1.89 -7.78 -12.13
CA ALA A 110 2.28 -9.13 -12.51
C ALA A 110 1.86 -9.44 -13.96
N GLY A 111 2.82 -9.90 -14.76
CA GLY A 111 2.61 -10.24 -16.18
C GLY A 111 2.95 -9.12 -17.18
N LEU A 112 3.33 -7.92 -16.72
CA LEU A 112 3.91 -6.91 -17.61
C LEU A 112 5.37 -7.24 -17.99
N PRO A 113 5.82 -6.85 -19.21
CA PRO A 113 7.23 -6.97 -19.59
C PRO A 113 8.15 -6.12 -18.72
N ASP A 114 9.40 -6.55 -18.56
CA ASP A 114 10.40 -5.83 -17.74
C ASP A 114 10.59 -4.36 -18.16
N ALA A 115 10.52 -4.06 -19.47
CA ALA A 115 10.65 -2.69 -19.95
C ALA A 115 9.53 -1.77 -19.44
N GLU A 116 8.28 -2.25 -19.43
CA GLU A 116 7.14 -1.51 -18.88
C GLU A 116 7.26 -1.38 -17.36
N LEU A 117 7.70 -2.44 -16.67
CA LEU A 117 7.92 -2.39 -15.22
C LEU A 117 8.97 -1.35 -14.83
N ILE A 118 10.07 -1.25 -15.59
CA ILE A 118 11.12 -0.24 -15.34
C ILE A 118 10.53 1.17 -15.45
N GLU A 119 9.78 1.46 -16.51
CA GLU A 119 9.15 2.78 -16.70
C GLU A 119 8.18 3.12 -15.57
N ILE A 120 7.34 2.17 -15.15
CA ILE A 120 6.42 2.33 -14.04
C ILE A 120 7.17 2.61 -12.72
N ILE A 121 8.26 1.88 -12.47
CA ILE A 121 9.08 2.04 -11.26
C ILE A 121 9.75 3.41 -11.24
N GLU A 122 10.40 3.81 -12.33
CA GLU A 122 11.14 5.08 -12.40
C GLU A 122 10.20 6.29 -12.30
N SER A 123 9.11 6.27 -13.08
CA SER A 123 8.10 7.33 -13.04
C SER A 123 7.38 7.37 -11.69
N GLY A 124 7.05 6.21 -11.11
CA GLY A 124 6.38 6.11 -9.82
C GLY A 124 7.26 6.57 -8.66
N LEU A 125 8.56 6.25 -8.68
CA LEU A 125 9.52 6.76 -7.70
C LEU A 125 9.64 8.29 -7.80
N SER A 126 9.69 8.84 -9.02
CA SER A 126 9.74 10.28 -9.24
C SER A 126 8.50 10.97 -8.67
N LYS A 127 7.29 10.42 -8.92
CA LYS A 127 6.04 10.93 -8.35
C LYS A 127 6.01 10.82 -6.82
N PHE A 128 6.47 9.71 -6.26
CA PHE A 128 6.62 9.54 -4.81
C PHE A 128 7.50 10.64 -4.21
N GLN A 129 8.66 10.91 -4.82
CA GLN A 129 9.59 11.95 -4.35
C GLN A 129 8.96 13.35 -4.43
N LEU A 130 8.26 13.66 -5.53
CA LEU A 130 7.55 14.94 -5.67
C LEU A 130 6.56 15.18 -4.54
N ILE A 131 5.83 14.14 -4.11
CA ILE A 131 4.85 14.24 -3.00
C ILE A 131 5.57 14.31 -1.66
N ALA A 132 6.63 13.54 -1.47
CA ALA A 132 7.40 13.48 -0.23
C ALA A 132 8.14 14.80 0.06
N ASP A 133 8.66 15.45 -0.96
CA ASP A 133 9.43 16.70 -0.85
C ASP A 133 8.54 17.96 -0.93
N ALA A 134 7.25 17.80 -1.20
CA ALA A 134 6.34 18.94 -1.31
C ALA A 134 5.92 19.51 0.05
N ASP A 135 6.21 20.80 0.24
CA ASP A 135 5.80 21.59 1.41
C ASP A 135 4.46 22.31 1.23
N THR A 136 3.84 22.22 0.06
CA THR A 136 2.51 22.81 -0.17
C THR A 136 1.47 22.12 0.72
N MET A 137 0.61 22.91 1.36
CA MET A 137 -0.37 22.45 2.34
C MET A 137 -1.18 21.22 1.89
N HIS A 138 -1.60 21.19 0.62
CA HIS A 138 -2.34 20.06 0.05
C HIS A 138 -1.58 18.72 0.15
N TRP A 139 -0.29 18.69 -0.18
CA TRP A 139 0.52 17.46 -0.11
C TRP A 139 0.90 17.09 1.33
N VAL A 140 0.98 18.06 2.24
CA VAL A 140 1.14 17.80 3.67
C VAL A 140 -0.13 17.12 4.22
N GLU A 141 -1.30 17.69 3.98
CA GLU A 141 -2.59 17.13 4.40
C GLU A 141 -2.83 15.75 3.80
N TYR A 142 -2.54 15.56 2.51
CA TYR A 142 -2.66 14.26 1.86
C TYR A 142 -1.81 13.19 2.56
N ARG A 143 -0.55 13.49 2.86
CA ARG A 143 0.36 12.58 3.57
C ARG A 143 -0.12 12.26 4.98
N GLU A 144 -0.57 13.26 5.73
CA GLU A 144 -1.13 13.05 7.07
C GLU A 144 -2.39 12.19 7.05
N ASN A 145 -3.26 12.38 6.06
CA ASN A 145 -4.48 11.60 5.91
C ASN A 145 -4.17 10.14 5.57
N LEU A 146 -3.19 9.90 4.69
CA LEU A 146 -2.76 8.55 4.35
C LEU A 146 -2.09 7.84 5.54
N ASP A 147 -1.26 8.54 6.32
CA ASP A 147 -0.66 8.00 7.56
C ASP A 147 -1.74 7.57 8.57
N LYS A 148 -2.67 8.47 8.87
CA LYS A 148 -3.82 8.19 9.77
C LYS A 148 -4.62 7.00 9.27
N LEU A 149 -4.82 6.90 7.96
CA LEU A 149 -5.59 5.82 7.35
C LEU A 149 -4.86 4.47 7.46
N VAL A 150 -3.54 4.43 7.25
CA VAL A 150 -2.71 3.23 7.45
C VAL A 150 -2.78 2.76 8.91
N VAL A 151 -2.70 3.68 9.86
CA VAL A 151 -2.84 3.36 11.28
C VAL A 151 -4.24 2.84 11.60
N ALA A 152 -5.30 3.52 11.12
CA ALA A 152 -6.68 3.10 11.31
C ALA A 152 -6.94 1.70 10.75
N PHE A 153 -6.37 1.39 9.58
CA PHE A 153 -6.48 0.07 8.95
C PHE A 153 -5.85 -1.03 9.79
N LEU A 154 -4.64 -0.80 10.33
CA LEU A 154 -3.99 -1.75 11.23
C LEU A 154 -4.79 -1.96 12.52
N ILE A 155 -5.27 -0.89 13.14
CA ILE A 155 -6.07 -0.97 14.37
C ILE A 155 -7.38 -1.73 14.09
N ALA A 156 -8.11 -1.36 13.03
CA ALA A 156 -9.38 -1.99 12.66
C ALA A 156 -9.28 -3.50 12.41
N GLY A 157 -8.13 -3.98 11.91
CA GLY A 157 -7.93 -5.40 11.66
C GLY A 157 -7.29 -6.17 12.81
N THR A 158 -6.63 -5.51 13.77
CA THR A 158 -5.81 -6.19 14.79
C THR A 158 -6.22 -5.87 16.22
N ASP A 159 -7.21 -5.01 16.41
CA ASP A 159 -7.75 -4.62 17.70
C ASP A 159 -9.25 -4.92 17.77
N ASP A 160 -9.63 -5.88 18.62
CA ASP A 160 -11.03 -6.28 18.80
C ASP A 160 -11.88 -5.16 19.42
N GLU A 161 -11.24 -4.16 20.05
CA GLU A 161 -11.92 -2.98 20.63
C GLU A 161 -11.99 -1.80 19.63
N SER A 162 -11.55 -1.98 18.39
CA SER A 162 -11.61 -0.93 17.36
C SER A 162 -13.06 -0.47 17.13
N PRO A 163 -13.32 0.85 17.05
CA PRO A 163 -14.65 1.37 16.73
C PRO A 163 -15.06 1.15 15.27
N HIS A 164 -14.12 0.75 14.41
CA HIS A 164 -14.32 0.55 12.97
C HIS A 164 -13.85 -0.82 12.53
N ALA A 165 -14.57 -1.42 11.59
CA ALA A 165 -14.18 -2.64 10.90
C ALA A 165 -13.30 -2.33 9.66
N VAL A 166 -12.47 -3.29 9.25
CA VAL A 166 -11.59 -3.17 8.08
C VAL A 166 -12.37 -2.79 6.81
N GLN A 167 -13.57 -3.33 6.64
CA GLN A 167 -14.44 -3.09 5.48
C GLN A 167 -14.97 -1.65 5.42
N GLU A 168 -15.04 -0.95 6.55
CA GLU A 168 -15.43 0.45 6.63
C GLU A 168 -14.26 1.38 6.30
N VAL A 169 -13.03 0.94 6.59
CA VAL A 169 -11.80 1.72 6.38
C VAL A 169 -11.30 1.60 4.92
N LEU A 170 -11.38 0.41 4.32
CA LEU A 170 -10.85 0.14 2.98
C LEU A 170 -11.34 1.10 1.88
N PRO A 171 -12.63 1.49 1.80
CA PRO A 171 -13.10 2.43 0.78
C PRO A 171 -12.42 3.81 0.82
N ILE A 172 -11.92 4.24 1.99
CA ILE A 172 -11.25 5.54 2.15
C ILE A 172 -9.91 5.55 1.41
N PHE A 173 -9.23 4.40 1.27
CA PHE A 173 -8.02 4.31 0.44
C PHE A 173 -8.35 4.62 -1.02
N GLY A 174 -9.50 4.17 -1.53
CA GLY A 174 -9.97 4.50 -2.88
C GLY A 174 -10.22 5.99 -3.09
N GLN A 175 -10.72 6.69 -2.07
CA GLN A 175 -10.90 8.15 -2.10
C GLN A 175 -9.55 8.87 -2.21
N LEU A 176 -8.57 8.51 -1.38
CA LEU A 176 -7.23 9.10 -1.44
C LEU A 176 -6.52 8.76 -2.76
N LEU A 177 -6.67 7.52 -3.25
CA LEU A 177 -6.12 7.16 -4.55
C LEU A 177 -6.73 8.00 -5.68
N SER A 178 -8.05 8.23 -5.65
CA SER A 178 -8.73 9.05 -6.67
C SER A 178 -8.19 10.48 -6.68
N GLN A 179 -8.03 11.09 -5.50
CA GLN A 179 -7.42 12.42 -5.37
C GLN A 179 -6.00 12.45 -5.95
N LEU A 180 -5.20 11.41 -5.68
CA LEU A 180 -3.86 11.32 -6.24
C LEU A 180 -3.89 11.20 -7.76
N CYS A 181 -4.76 10.35 -8.31
CA CYS A 181 -4.91 10.19 -9.75
C CYS A 181 -5.31 11.50 -10.42
N GLU A 182 -6.32 12.20 -9.88
CA GLU A 182 -6.76 13.52 -10.37
C GLU A 182 -5.63 14.56 -10.36
N ALA A 183 -4.77 14.53 -9.34
CA ALA A 183 -3.63 15.44 -9.25
C ALA A 183 -2.59 15.21 -10.36
N PHE A 184 -2.42 13.96 -10.82
CA PHE A 184 -1.47 13.58 -11.86
C PHE A 184 -2.08 13.46 -13.27
N GLU A 185 -3.41 13.43 -13.41
CA GLU A 185 -4.08 13.53 -14.72
C GLU A 185 -3.97 14.95 -15.33
N ASN A 186 -3.74 15.97 -14.50
CA ASN A 186 -3.72 17.38 -14.88
C ASN A 186 -2.31 17.96 -15.12
N ILE A 187 -1.27 17.11 -15.15
CA ILE A 187 0.15 17.50 -15.31
C ILE A 187 0.63 17.11 -16.71
#